data_AF-S9Q3Z2-F1
#
_entry.id   AF-S9Q3Z2-F1
#
_cell.length_a   1.000
_cell.length_b   1.000
_cell.length_c   1.000
_cell.angle_alpha   90.00
_cell.angle_beta   90.00
_cell.angle_gamma   90.00
#
_symmetry.space_group_name_H-M   'P 1'
#
loop_
_entity.id
_entity.type
_entity.pdbx_description
1 polymer ?
#
loop_
_entity_poly.entity_id
_entity_poly.type
_entity_poly.pdbx_seq_one_letter_code
_entity_poly.pdbx_strand_id
1 'polypeptide(L)'
;MNRTGALAVAALGLWGLGVVARVRGPSTEPALDCEPGQVRVVEGIARCGTGEPPSAPQRLLLGQKLDLNRISEEDLARVPGVGASLARELVRTRARRGPFASWDEVASVPGVGSARLATLRAATELR
;
A
#
# COMPACT_ATOMS: atom_id res chain seq x y z
N MET A 1 23.76 42.75 34.06
CA MET A 1 23.04 41.65 33.38
C MET A 1 21.56 41.88 33.63
N ASN A 2 20.84 42.27 32.58
CA ASN A 2 19.58 43.00 32.71
C ASN A 2 18.46 42.00 32.43
N ARG A 3 17.32 42.07 33.13
CA ARG A 3 16.21 41.10 32.97
C ARG A 3 15.77 40.94 31.51
N THR A 4 15.92 41.98 30.70
CA THR A 4 15.67 42.00 29.25
C THR A 4 16.67 41.16 28.43
N GLY A 5 17.95 41.15 28.81
CA GLY A 5 18.98 40.37 28.13
C GLY A 5 18.81 38.86 28.34
N ALA A 6 18.38 38.44 29.53
CA ALA A 6 18.16 37.02 29.84
C ALA A 6 16.98 36.43 29.05
N LEU A 7 15.91 37.20 28.85
CA LEU A 7 14.73 36.77 28.08
C LEU A 7 15.04 36.61 26.59
N ALA A 8 15.86 37.51 26.01
CA ALA A 8 16.27 37.42 24.61
C ALA A 8 17.10 36.15 24.31
N VAL A 9 18.02 35.79 25.20
CA VAL A 9 18.84 34.57 25.09
C VAL A 9 17.97 33.31 25.19
N ALA A 10 17.01 33.28 26.12
CA ALA A 10 16.08 32.15 26.25
C ALA A 10 15.18 32.00 25.01
N ALA A 11 14.69 33.10 24.44
CA ALA A 11 13.89 33.08 23.21
C ALA A 11 14.69 32.56 22.00
N LEU A 12 15.94 33.00 21.83
CA LEU A 12 16.83 32.50 20.78
C LEU A 12 17.18 31.01 20.97
N GLY A 13 17.38 30.57 22.22
CA GLY A 13 17.61 29.17 22.55
C GLY A 13 16.41 28.26 22.20
N LEU A 14 15.19 28.71 22.52
CA LEU A 14 13.95 28.01 22.17
C LEU A 14 13.71 27.97 20.66
N TRP A 15 14.00 29.07 19.96
CA TRP A 15 13.91 29.12 18.49
C TRP A 15 14.95 28.19 17.83
N GLY A 16 16.19 28.20 18.32
CA GLY A 16 17.25 27.28 17.86
C GLY A 16 16.93 25.81 18.10
N LEU A 17 16.38 25.45 19.26
CA LEU A 17 15.93 24.08 19.56
C LEU A 17 14.80 23.61 18.62
N GLY A 18 13.84 24.49 18.32
CA GLY A 18 12.77 24.19 17.37
C GLY A 18 13.26 23.97 15.93
N VAL A 19 14.27 24.74 15.49
CA VAL A 19 14.90 24.58 14.17
C VAL A 19 15.68 23.26 14.08
N VAL A 20 16.47 22.90 15.10
CA VAL A 20 17.24 21.64 15.12
C VAL A 20 16.34 20.40 15.12
N ALA A 21 15.20 20.46 15.82
CA ALA A 21 14.23 19.36 15.83
C ALA A 21 13.59 19.13 14.44
N ARG A 22 13.43 20.19 13.64
CA ARG A 22 12.83 20.10 12.29
C ARG A 22 13.77 19.47 11.25
N VAL A 23 15.09 19.59 11.43
CA VAL A 23 16.11 19.10 10.48
C VAL A 23 16.42 17.62 10.67
N ARG A 24 16.16 17.03 11.85
CA ARG A 24 16.40 15.61 12.14
C ARG A 24 15.16 14.71 12.01
N GLY A 25 14.12 15.19 11.34
CA GLY A 25 12.95 14.35 11.06
C GLY A 25 13.32 13.14 10.20
N PRO A 26 12.61 12.01 10.33
CA PRO A 26 12.79 10.88 9.42
C PRO A 26 12.54 11.35 7.98
N SER A 27 13.44 10.98 7.07
CA SER A 27 13.31 11.29 5.64
C SER A 27 11.99 10.76 5.11
N THR A 28 11.30 11.56 4.28
CA THR A 28 10.12 11.11 3.52
C THR A 28 10.49 10.33 2.27
N GLU A 29 11.79 10.13 2.04
CA GLU A 29 12.28 9.35 0.92
C GLU A 29 11.92 7.87 1.10
N PRO A 30 11.55 7.18 0.01
CA PRO A 30 11.32 5.74 0.05
C PRO A 30 12.54 5.02 0.63
N ALA A 31 12.31 4.04 1.50
CA ALA A 31 13.39 3.26 2.11
C ALA A 31 14.13 2.33 1.12
N LEU A 32 13.61 2.20 -0.11
CA LEU A 32 14.15 1.35 -1.17
C LEU A 32 14.29 2.16 -2.46
N ASP A 33 15.45 2.06 -3.10
CA ASP A 33 15.80 2.78 -4.34
C ASP A 33 15.33 2.06 -5.63
N CYS A 34 14.38 1.12 -5.51
CA CYS A 34 13.93 0.30 -6.62
C CYS A 34 12.42 0.38 -6.84
N GLU A 35 11.97 -0.01 -8.03
CA GLU A 35 10.55 -0.10 -8.32
C GLU A 35 9.90 -1.19 -7.46
N PRO A 36 8.62 -1.05 -7.07
CA PRO A 36 7.93 -2.03 -6.25
C PRO A 36 8.05 -3.47 -6.78
N GLY A 37 7.96 -3.68 -8.11
CA GLY A 37 8.10 -5.00 -8.73
C GLY A 37 9.49 -5.66 -8.56
N GLN A 38 10.51 -4.89 -8.19
CA GLN A 38 11.89 -5.36 -7.96
C GLN A 38 12.15 -5.69 -6.48
N VAL A 39 11.21 -5.42 -5.60
CA VAL A 39 11.31 -5.75 -4.17
C VAL A 39 11.23 -7.26 -3.99
N ARG A 40 12.14 -7.79 -3.17
CA ARG A 40 12.18 -9.20 -2.73
C ARG A 40 12.32 -9.25 -1.21
N VAL A 41 11.91 -10.38 -0.63
CA VAL A 41 12.03 -10.62 0.80
C VAL A 41 13.13 -11.65 1.04
N VAL A 42 14.13 -11.28 1.83
CA VAL A 42 15.23 -12.15 2.24
C VAL A 42 15.29 -12.10 3.76
N GLU A 43 15.04 -13.24 4.42
CA GLU A 43 15.02 -13.36 5.88
C GLU A 43 14.05 -12.37 6.56
N GLY A 44 12.89 -12.12 5.94
CA GLY A 44 11.88 -11.18 6.45
C GLY A 44 12.18 -9.70 6.19
N ILE A 45 13.32 -9.38 5.56
CA ILE A 45 13.71 -8.01 5.22
C ILE A 45 13.43 -7.76 3.74
N ALA A 46 12.73 -6.67 3.43
CA ALA A 46 12.53 -6.21 2.06
C ALA A 46 13.84 -5.62 1.51
N ARG A 47 14.29 -6.12 0.36
CA ARG A 47 15.49 -5.67 -0.35
C ARG A 47 15.20 -5.53 -1.84
N CYS A 48 15.97 -4.69 -2.52
CA CYS A 48 15.96 -4.62 -3.97
C CYS A 48 16.80 -5.78 -4.56
N GLY A 49 16.31 -6.46 -5.60
CA GLY A 49 17.11 -7.43 -6.36
C GLY A 49 16.63 -8.88 -6.24
N THR A 50 17.49 -9.78 -5.76
CA THR A 50 17.24 -11.24 -5.74
C THR A 50 16.70 -11.71 -4.40
N GLY A 51 15.74 -12.64 -4.43
CA GLY A 51 15.10 -13.23 -3.25
C GLY A 51 13.71 -13.74 -3.59
N GLU A 52 12.94 -14.10 -2.56
CA GLU A 52 11.57 -14.56 -2.72
C GLU A 52 10.65 -13.38 -3.06
N PRO A 53 9.72 -13.51 -4.03
CA PRO A 53 8.69 -12.50 -4.24
C PRO A 53 7.90 -12.24 -2.96
N PRO A 54 7.51 -10.98 -2.70
CA PRO A 54 6.64 -10.66 -1.58
C PRO A 54 5.29 -11.38 -1.70
N SER A 55 4.72 -11.74 -0.56
CA SER A 55 3.36 -12.27 -0.47
C SER A 55 2.34 -11.27 -1.05
N ALA A 56 1.15 -11.73 -1.42
CA ALA A 56 0.14 -10.86 -2.00
C ALA A 56 -0.22 -9.66 -1.10
N PRO A 57 -0.37 -9.81 0.24
CA PRO A 57 -0.59 -8.67 1.13
C PRO A 57 0.57 -7.68 1.14
N GLN A 58 1.81 -8.17 1.14
CA GLN A 58 3.00 -7.31 1.07
C GLN A 58 3.07 -6.54 -0.24
N ARG A 59 2.68 -7.17 -1.36
CA ARG A 59 2.58 -6.49 -2.66
C ARG A 59 1.58 -5.33 -2.64
N LEU A 60 0.41 -5.50 -2.01
CA LEU A 60 -0.56 -4.43 -1.85
C LEU A 60 0.01 -3.24 -1.05
N LEU A 61 0.75 -3.52 0.03
CA LEU A 61 1.41 -2.48 0.84
C LEU A 61 2.49 -1.73 0.06
N LEU A 62 3.15 -2.40 -0.87
CA LEU A 62 4.14 -1.81 -1.78
C LEU A 62 3.49 -1.09 -2.98
N GLY A 63 2.16 -1.01 -3.04
CA GLY A 63 1.45 -0.38 -4.17
C GLY A 63 1.47 -1.20 -5.46
N GLN A 64 1.83 -2.48 -5.40
CA GLN A 64 1.79 -3.38 -6.56
C GLN A 64 0.38 -3.90 -6.76
N LYS A 65 -0.07 -3.86 -8.01
CA LYS A 65 -1.35 -4.46 -8.40
C LYS A 65 -1.23 -5.99 -8.42
N LEU A 66 -2.29 -6.64 -7.96
CA LEU A 66 -2.44 -8.09 -8.03
C LEU A 66 -3.32 -8.49 -9.21
N ASP A 67 -3.02 -9.63 -9.84
CA ASP A 67 -3.85 -10.15 -10.92
C ASP A 67 -5.16 -10.73 -10.36
N LEU A 68 -6.29 -10.10 -10.69
CA LEU A 68 -7.61 -10.52 -10.23
C LEU A 68 -8.02 -11.90 -10.77
N ASN A 69 -7.48 -12.34 -11.90
CA ASN A 69 -7.79 -13.64 -12.48
C ASN A 69 -7.03 -14.79 -11.79
N ARG A 70 -5.96 -14.48 -11.04
CA ARG A 70 -5.07 -15.48 -10.42
C ARG A 70 -4.99 -15.41 -8.90
N ILE A 71 -5.25 -14.25 -8.29
CA ILE A 71 -5.20 -14.06 -6.84
C ILE A 71 -6.10 -15.04 -6.09
N SER A 72 -5.66 -15.58 -4.95
CA SER A 72 -6.45 -16.50 -4.14
C SER A 72 -7.66 -15.81 -3.49
N GLU A 73 -8.68 -16.57 -3.05
CA GLU A 73 -9.82 -16.01 -2.28
C GLU A 73 -9.33 -15.33 -0.99
N GLU A 74 -8.39 -15.97 -0.28
CA GLU A 74 -7.86 -15.45 0.98
C GLU A 74 -7.08 -14.15 0.79
N ASP A 75 -6.22 -14.08 -0.23
CA ASP A 75 -5.46 -12.86 -0.52
C ASP A 75 -6.38 -11.74 -1.02
N LEU A 76 -7.38 -12.07 -1.83
CA LEU A 76 -8.35 -11.10 -2.30
C LEU A 76 -9.19 -10.52 -1.17
N ALA A 77 -9.50 -11.32 -0.14
CA ALA A 77 -10.19 -10.87 1.07
C ALA A 77 -9.33 -9.93 1.96
N ARG A 78 -8.03 -9.79 1.68
CA ARG A 78 -7.12 -8.85 2.36
C ARG A 78 -7.07 -7.50 1.67
N VAL A 79 -7.66 -7.36 0.48
CA VAL A 79 -7.79 -6.06 -0.21
C VAL A 79 -8.73 -5.16 0.61
N PRO A 80 -8.33 -3.93 0.98
CA PRO A 80 -9.16 -3.05 1.81
C PRO A 80 -10.54 -2.81 1.23
N GLY A 81 -11.61 -3.21 1.94
CA GLY A 81 -13.00 -3.07 1.47
C GLY A 81 -13.53 -4.26 0.65
N VAL A 82 -12.70 -5.27 0.39
CA VAL A 82 -13.09 -6.57 -0.18
C VAL A 82 -13.11 -7.60 0.95
N GLY A 83 -14.31 -7.92 1.45
CA GLY A 83 -14.47 -8.95 2.49
C GLY A 83 -14.50 -10.37 1.91
N ALA A 84 -14.41 -11.37 2.79
CA ALA A 84 -14.42 -12.80 2.43
C ALA A 84 -15.60 -13.21 1.53
N SER A 85 -16.81 -12.70 1.80
CA SER A 85 -18.00 -13.00 0.99
C SER A 85 -17.85 -12.52 -0.46
N LEU A 86 -17.32 -11.30 -0.65
CA LEU A 86 -17.11 -10.73 -1.98
C LEU A 86 -15.96 -11.42 -2.72
N ALA A 87 -14.86 -11.69 -2.01
CA ALA A 87 -13.73 -12.42 -2.57
C ALA A 87 -14.17 -13.79 -3.10
N ARG A 88 -14.97 -14.51 -2.30
CA ARG A 88 -15.57 -15.78 -2.71
C ARG A 88 -16.41 -15.64 -3.98
N GLU A 89 -17.25 -14.60 -4.06
CA GLU A 89 -18.11 -14.40 -5.22
C GLU A 89 -17.31 -14.14 -6.50
N LEU A 90 -16.25 -13.32 -6.40
CA LEU A 90 -15.35 -13.02 -7.52
C LEU A 90 -14.63 -14.28 -8.01
N VAL A 91 -14.04 -15.05 -7.09
CA VAL A 91 -13.35 -16.31 -7.41
C VAL A 91 -14.31 -17.34 -8.01
N ARG A 92 -15.51 -17.46 -7.43
CA ARG A 92 -16.56 -18.35 -7.93
C ARG A 92 -17.03 -17.92 -9.33
N THR A 93 -17.14 -16.63 -9.58
CA THR A 93 -17.55 -16.11 -10.88
C THR A 93 -16.51 -16.44 -11.95
N ARG A 94 -15.23 -16.18 -11.70
CA ARG A 94 -14.17 -16.53 -12.67
C ARG A 94 -14.01 -18.04 -12.87
N ALA A 95 -14.29 -18.84 -11.85
CA ALA A 95 -14.28 -20.31 -11.96
C ALA A 95 -15.43 -20.84 -12.84
N ARG A 96 -16.61 -20.20 -12.81
CA ARG A 96 -17.78 -20.62 -13.61
C ARG A 96 -17.79 -20.08 -15.04
N ARG A 97 -17.42 -18.81 -15.21
CA ARG A 97 -17.56 -18.08 -16.49
C ARG A 97 -16.24 -17.98 -17.27
N GLY A 98 -15.12 -18.30 -16.63
CA GLY A 98 -13.78 -18.00 -17.14
C GLY A 98 -13.23 -16.69 -16.57
N PRO A 99 -11.97 -16.35 -16.90
CA PRO A 99 -11.32 -15.13 -16.42
C PRO A 99 -12.08 -13.88 -16.84
N PHE A 100 -12.03 -12.84 -16.02
CA PHE A 100 -12.61 -11.54 -16.35
C PHE A 100 -11.81 -10.89 -17.48
N ALA A 101 -12.48 -10.54 -18.57
CA ALA A 101 -11.89 -9.84 -19.71
C ALA A 101 -11.97 -8.32 -19.56
N SER A 102 -12.92 -7.82 -18.77
CA SER A 102 -13.13 -6.39 -18.56
C SER A 102 -13.59 -6.04 -17.16
N TRP A 103 -13.42 -4.77 -16.78
CA TRP A 103 -13.91 -4.26 -15.50
C TRP A 103 -15.43 -4.20 -15.42
N ASP A 104 -16.13 -4.19 -16.56
CA ASP A 104 -17.59 -4.19 -16.60
C ASP A 104 -18.14 -5.56 -16.21
N GLU A 105 -17.44 -6.63 -16.58
CA GLU A 105 -17.76 -7.98 -16.09
C GLU A 105 -17.58 -8.09 -14.57
N VAL A 106 -16.52 -7.48 -14.02
CA VAL A 106 -16.30 -7.41 -12.57
C VAL A 106 -17.41 -6.59 -11.90
N ALA A 107 -17.82 -5.48 -12.50
CA ALA A 107 -18.93 -4.66 -12.00
C ALA A 107 -20.28 -5.39 -12.01
N SER A 108 -20.45 -6.39 -12.88
CA SER A 108 -21.65 -7.23 -12.94
C SER A 108 -21.76 -8.24 -11.79
N VAL A 109 -20.68 -8.44 -11.02
CA VAL A 109 -20.65 -9.42 -9.92
C VAL A 109 -21.48 -8.92 -8.74
N PRO A 110 -22.42 -9.72 -8.21
CA PRO A 110 -23.22 -9.33 -7.05
C PRO A 110 -22.35 -8.88 -5.88
N GLY A 111 -22.65 -7.69 -5.34
CA GLY A 111 -21.88 -7.09 -4.24
C GLY A 111 -20.75 -6.16 -4.68
N VAL A 112 -20.40 -6.10 -5.97
CA VAL A 112 -19.46 -5.11 -6.52
C VAL A 112 -20.20 -3.81 -6.83
N GLY A 113 -20.29 -2.93 -5.82
CA GLY A 113 -20.73 -1.54 -6.02
C GLY A 113 -19.59 -0.64 -6.53
N SER A 114 -19.92 0.60 -6.92
CA SER A 114 -18.96 1.59 -7.44
C SER A 114 -17.72 1.79 -6.56
N ALA A 115 -17.90 1.90 -5.25
CA ALA A 115 -16.80 2.04 -4.29
C ALA A 115 -15.86 0.81 -4.30
N ARG A 116 -16.42 -0.40 -4.33
CA ARG A 116 -15.65 -1.65 -4.35
C ARG A 116 -14.96 -1.84 -5.69
N LEU A 117 -15.61 -1.47 -6.79
CA LEU A 117 -15.00 -1.49 -8.12
C LEU A 117 -13.81 -0.54 -8.18
N ALA A 118 -13.92 0.66 -7.60
CA ALA A 118 -12.80 1.61 -7.51
C ALA A 118 -11.63 1.03 -6.70
N THR A 119 -11.91 0.43 -5.53
CA THR A 119 -10.90 -0.29 -4.75
C THR A 119 -10.22 -1.38 -5.58
N LEU A 120 -11.00 -2.24 -6.24
CA LEU A 120 -10.45 -3.33 -7.05
C LEU A 120 -9.57 -2.77 -8.17
N ARG A 121 -10.00 -1.73 -8.89
CA ARG A 121 -9.18 -1.07 -9.94
C ARG A 121 -7.87 -0.48 -9.42
N ALA A 122 -7.85 -0.02 -8.17
CA ALA A 122 -6.64 0.51 -7.54
C ALA A 122 -5.68 -0.60 -7.13
N ALA A 123 -6.20 -1.69 -6.54
CA ALA A 123 -5.41 -2.78 -5.98
C ALA A 123 -5.10 -3.93 -6.95
N THR A 124 -5.87 -4.08 -8.02
CA THR A 124 -5.78 -5.22 -8.94
C THR A 124 -5.77 -4.80 -10.41
N GLU A 125 -5.40 -5.75 -11.25
CA GLU A 125 -5.38 -5.67 -12.71
C GLU A 125 -5.98 -6.95 -13.31
N LEU A 126 -6.34 -6.88 -14.60
CA LEU A 126 -6.86 -8.02 -15.36
C LEU A 126 -5.76 -8.49 -16.32
N ARG A 127 -5.08 -9.58 -15.98
CA ARG A 127 -4.05 -10.24 -16.82
C ARG A 127 -4.45 -11.68 -17.14
#